data_AF-B3LXK2-F1
#
_entry.id   AF-B3LXK2-F1
#
_cell.length_a   1.000
_cell.length_b   1.000
_cell.length_c   1.000
_cell.angle_alpha   90.00
_cell.angle_beta   90.00
_cell.angle_gamma   90.00
#
_symmetry.space_group_name_H-M   'P 1'
#
loop_
_entity.id
_entity.type
_entity.pdbx_description
1 polymer ?
#
loop_
_entity_poly.entity_id
_entity_poly.type
_entity_poly.pdbx_seq_one_letter_code
_entity_poly.pdbx_strand_id
1 'polypeptide(L)'
;MTKKDGAKKASSKIAEDELDLPIFDEETKKIVAQCCEKKVVGTYEVLPEVSLKDMGFTESKEVIRYAFGAKKGFLLDGINKMISGKICPDVEIRVGDESFECHMPVLQLCTEFFKHFNPTHVITLSPEVISAKGFALAYQWMINPQAKLHRKNIFALYMAASFLEMPELLAHLWTRLDDPKLINQGDAFLLYIESIPQKVPLLQELMLGRIHKFFLMAVATEEYLEFDAKHVFDMLSHSNMCVNSEMEMFMSAVRWLLHDWTIRRDYAVTLMQAIRFNSMPAWYTTVLKVKHTDRDFQELLYIPEIQSMINLGLSFSITHKFVDPASPLKEPLGLEKPLERQWVFHPRVRHHHRYECPNWRYLNLDVFNEYLGWIIAEGQNYLDTLEYAKPGQLMPCCRVALQQKFLNK
;
A
#
# COMPACT_ATOMS: atom_id res chain seq x y z
N MET A 1 -31.12 70.76 21.42
CA MET A 1 -30.94 69.81 22.56
C MET A 1 -29.72 68.94 22.23
N THR A 2 -28.50 69.34 22.60
CA THR A 2 -27.81 69.09 23.89
C THR A 2 -27.38 67.63 24.11
N LYS A 3 -26.07 67.36 23.94
CA LYS A 3 -25.09 66.85 24.94
C LYS A 3 -23.78 66.53 24.19
N LYS A 4 -22.68 67.25 24.43
CA LYS A 4 -21.67 67.13 25.52
C LYS A 4 -20.89 65.82 25.49
N ASP A 5 -19.60 65.92 25.14
CA ASP A 5 -18.41 65.56 25.94
C ASP A 5 -17.19 66.07 25.11
N GLY A 6 -16.14 66.73 25.62
CA GLY A 6 -15.57 66.77 26.95
C GLY A 6 -14.08 66.38 26.86
N ALA A 7 -13.23 67.19 26.23
CA ALA A 7 -11.79 66.95 26.19
C ALA A 7 -11.00 68.21 26.62
N LYS A 8 -10.36 68.05 27.77
CA LYS A 8 -9.49 68.99 28.49
C LYS A 8 -8.39 69.58 27.61
N LYS A 9 -8.26 70.90 27.57
CA LYS A 9 -7.05 71.58 27.06
C LYS A 9 -6.07 71.71 28.23
N ALA A 10 -4.98 70.95 28.16
CA ALA A 10 -3.87 71.04 29.11
C ALA A 10 -3.22 72.43 28.99
N SER A 11 -3.13 73.13 30.11
CA SER A 11 -2.30 74.31 30.28
C SER A 11 -0.90 73.82 30.64
N SER A 12 0.06 73.95 29.72
CA SER A 12 1.49 73.91 30.06
C SER A 12 2.03 75.31 29.85
N LYS A 13 2.09 76.08 30.93
CA LYS A 13 2.99 77.23 31.05
C LYS A 13 4.41 76.69 30.97
N ILE A 14 5.10 76.97 29.86
CA ILE A 14 6.54 76.79 29.76
C ILE A 14 7.15 78.05 30.39
N ALA A 15 7.97 77.85 31.42
CA ALA A 15 8.74 78.92 32.07
C ALA A 15 9.77 79.47 31.08
N GLU A 16 9.96 80.79 31.08
CA GLU A 16 10.74 81.55 30.09
C GLU A 16 12.27 81.34 30.12
N ASP A 17 12.80 80.42 30.93
CA ASP A 17 14.24 80.40 31.25
C ASP A 17 15.07 79.26 30.60
N GLU A 18 14.56 78.54 29.58
CA GLU A 18 15.34 77.50 28.87
C GLU A 18 15.17 77.55 27.33
N LEU A 19 15.33 78.73 26.73
CA LEU A 19 15.55 78.85 25.28
C LEU A 19 16.87 79.57 25.05
N ASP A 20 17.88 78.78 24.67
CA ASP A 20 19.19 79.23 24.20
C ASP A 20 19.01 79.98 22.85
N LEU A 21 18.46 81.19 22.93
CA LEU A 21 18.31 82.09 21.80
C LEU A 21 19.70 82.69 21.51
N PRO A 22 20.15 82.72 20.24
CA PRO A 22 21.42 83.33 19.90
C PRO A 22 21.44 84.77 20.41
N ILE A 23 22.40 85.07 21.30
CA ILE A 23 22.59 86.41 21.85
C ILE A 23 22.99 87.29 20.66
N PHE A 24 22.02 87.98 20.08
CA PHE A 24 22.26 89.01 19.07
C PHE A 24 23.32 89.97 19.61
N ASP A 25 24.29 90.35 18.77
CA ASP A 25 25.23 91.41 19.13
C ASP A 25 24.46 92.73 19.33
N GLU A 26 25.05 93.68 20.07
CA GLU A 26 24.38 94.93 20.43
C GLU A 26 23.98 95.79 19.22
N GLU A 27 24.62 95.60 18.07
CA GLU A 27 24.26 96.28 16.82
C GLU A 27 23.01 95.65 16.21
N THR A 28 22.95 94.31 16.16
CA THR A 28 21.76 93.56 15.74
C THR A 28 20.56 93.78 16.69
N LYS A 29 20.77 93.85 18.01
CA LYS A 29 19.71 94.21 18.97
C LYS A 29 19.15 95.60 18.72
N LYS A 30 19.99 96.57 18.37
CA LYS A 30 19.55 97.93 18.00
C LYS A 30 18.77 97.95 16.69
N ILE A 31 19.18 97.19 15.69
CA ILE A 31 18.45 97.07 14.41
C ILE A 31 17.08 96.44 14.64
N VAL A 32 17.00 95.36 15.41
CA VAL A 32 15.72 94.71 15.77
C VAL A 32 14.85 95.67 16.59
N ALA A 33 15.41 96.40 17.55
CA ALA A 33 14.67 97.40 18.32
C ALA A 33 14.14 98.55 17.43
N GLN A 34 14.93 99.04 16.46
CA GLN A 34 14.49 100.02 15.47
C GLN A 34 13.40 99.48 14.53
N CYS A 35 13.45 98.19 14.16
CA CYS A 35 12.41 97.54 13.38
C CYS A 35 11.12 97.31 14.18
N CYS A 36 11.21 97.15 15.50
CA CYS A 36 10.09 96.90 16.40
C CYS A 36 9.49 98.17 17.03
N GLU A 37 10.14 99.34 16.92
CA GLU A 37 9.56 100.63 17.30
C GLU A 37 8.37 100.95 16.38
N LYS A 38 7.17 100.81 16.95
CA LYS A 38 5.89 101.03 16.27
C LYS A 38 5.80 102.42 15.63
N LYS A 39 5.99 102.50 14.30
CA LYS A 39 5.25 103.48 13.51
C LYS A 39 3.79 103.05 13.47
N VAL A 40 2.96 103.66 14.32
CA VAL A 40 1.51 103.53 14.26
C VAL A 40 1.01 104.29 13.03
N VAL A 41 1.00 103.63 11.86
CA VAL A 41 0.03 103.87 10.79
C VAL A 41 -0.23 102.51 10.13
N GLY A 42 -1.46 102.02 10.23
CA GLY A 42 -1.86 100.69 9.80
C GLY A 42 -1.87 100.53 8.28
N THR A 43 -0.82 99.93 7.73
CA THR A 43 -0.78 99.44 6.34
C THR A 43 0.02 98.14 6.24
N TYR A 44 -0.24 97.15 7.08
CA TYR A 44 0.03 95.77 6.68
C TYR A 44 -1.23 95.24 6.01
N GLU A 45 -1.14 94.88 4.73
CA GLU A 45 -2.23 94.20 4.05
C GLU A 45 -2.52 92.90 4.80
N VAL A 46 -3.75 92.77 5.32
CA VAL A 46 -4.21 91.53 5.93
C VAL A 46 -4.29 90.52 4.79
N LEU A 47 -3.38 89.54 4.79
CA LEU A 47 -3.41 88.47 3.80
C LEU A 47 -4.75 87.72 3.92
N PRO A 48 -5.47 87.50 2.81
CA PRO A 48 -6.68 86.71 2.85
C PRO A 48 -6.34 85.28 3.28
N GLU A 49 -7.14 84.72 4.18
CA GLU A 49 -7.06 83.30 4.52
C GLU A 49 -7.59 82.49 3.33
N VAL A 50 -6.68 81.86 2.58
CA VAL A 50 -7.01 81.06 1.39
C VAL A 50 -6.69 79.60 1.68
N SER A 51 -7.66 78.71 1.52
CA SER A 51 -7.43 77.27 1.74
C SER A 51 -6.58 76.68 0.60
N LEU A 52 -5.94 75.51 0.82
CA LEU A 52 -5.19 74.80 -0.23
C LEU A 52 -6.01 74.60 -1.51
N LYS A 53 -7.32 74.35 -1.36
CA LYS A 53 -8.26 74.20 -2.47
C LYS A 53 -8.49 75.50 -3.23
N ASP A 54 -8.59 76.62 -2.51
CA ASP A 54 -8.77 77.95 -3.09
C ASP A 54 -7.48 78.49 -3.72
N MET A 55 -6.32 77.96 -3.33
CA MET A 55 -5.03 78.18 -4.00
C MET A 55 -4.84 77.32 -5.27
N GLY A 56 -5.86 76.54 -5.68
CA GLY A 56 -5.82 75.69 -6.87
C GLY A 56 -5.23 74.29 -6.67
N PHE A 57 -4.84 73.92 -5.43
CA PHE A 57 -4.41 72.56 -5.12
C PHE A 57 -5.64 71.70 -4.82
N THR A 58 -5.95 70.79 -5.74
CA THR A 58 -6.96 69.75 -5.51
C THR A 58 -6.28 68.42 -5.21
N GLU A 59 -6.93 67.56 -4.41
CA GLU A 59 -6.46 66.18 -4.25
C GLU A 59 -6.27 65.53 -5.62
N SER A 60 -5.13 64.88 -5.82
CA SER A 60 -4.82 64.22 -7.09
C SER A 60 -5.91 63.19 -7.40
N LYS A 61 -6.50 63.30 -8.59
CA LYS A 61 -7.44 62.30 -9.12
C LYS A 61 -6.71 61.05 -9.63
N GLU A 62 -5.38 61.05 -9.64
CA GLU A 62 -4.59 59.90 -10.06
C GLU A 62 -4.65 58.80 -8.98
N VAL A 63 -5.17 57.64 -9.38
CA VAL A 63 -5.15 56.45 -8.53
C VAL A 63 -3.71 55.98 -8.40
N ILE A 64 -3.17 56.05 -7.18
CA ILE A 64 -1.87 55.46 -6.87
C ILE A 64 -1.99 53.95 -7.05
N ARG A 65 -1.28 53.39 -8.04
CA ARG A 65 -1.25 51.95 -8.27
C ARG A 65 -0.22 51.32 -7.33
N TYR A 66 -0.70 50.55 -6.36
CA TYR A 66 0.10 49.70 -5.48
C TYR A 66 -0.35 48.25 -5.60
N ALA A 67 0.59 47.31 -5.47
CA ALA A 67 0.29 45.90 -5.34
C ALA A 67 0.32 45.53 -3.85
N PHE A 68 -0.87 45.38 -3.24
CA PHE A 68 -0.99 44.83 -1.90
C PHE A 68 -1.05 43.30 -1.98
N GLY A 69 -0.20 42.63 -1.22
CA GLY A 69 -0.25 41.17 -1.06
C GLY A 69 1.12 40.54 -0.83
N ALA A 70 1.16 39.55 0.05
CA ALA A 70 2.31 38.66 0.11
C ALA A 70 2.46 37.93 -1.24
N LYS A 71 3.69 37.78 -1.72
CA LYS A 71 3.96 36.96 -2.92
C LYS A 71 3.43 35.55 -2.66
N LYS A 72 2.80 34.94 -3.67
CA LYS A 72 2.27 33.56 -3.59
C LYS A 72 3.30 32.58 -3.01
N GLY A 73 4.58 32.70 -3.41
CA GLY A 73 5.68 31.89 -2.87
C GLY A 73 5.86 32.02 -1.36
N PHE A 74 5.88 33.24 -0.81
CA PHE A 74 6.01 33.47 0.63
C PHE A 74 4.88 32.81 1.43
N LEU A 75 3.64 32.91 0.94
CA LEU A 75 2.49 32.26 1.58
C LEU A 75 2.61 30.74 1.54
N LEU A 76 2.96 30.17 0.38
CA LEU A 76 3.12 28.73 0.22
C LEU A 76 4.26 28.20 1.11
N ASP A 77 5.40 28.88 1.17
CA ASP A 77 6.54 28.50 2.01
C ASP A 77 6.18 28.57 3.50
N GLY A 78 5.46 29.62 3.91
CA GLY A 78 4.97 29.78 5.27
C GLY A 78 4.02 28.66 5.68
N ILE A 79 3.01 28.38 4.85
CA ILE A 79 2.04 27.30 5.06
C ILE A 79 2.75 25.93 5.12
N ASN A 80 3.65 25.65 4.17
CA ASN A 80 4.42 24.41 4.15
C ASN A 80 5.27 24.24 5.40
N LYS A 81 5.90 25.31 5.88
CA LYS A 81 6.67 25.30 7.13
C LYS A 81 5.77 25.03 8.35
N MET A 82 4.57 25.62 8.39
CA MET A 82 3.61 25.36 9.46
C MET A 82 3.15 23.90 9.46
N ILE A 83 2.73 23.40 8.30
CA ILE A 83 2.23 22.04 8.14
C ILE A 83 3.33 21.01 8.48
N SER A 84 4.51 21.15 7.88
CA SER A 84 5.63 20.21 8.05
C SER A 84 6.20 20.25 9.46
N GLY A 85 6.19 21.43 10.09
CA GLY A 85 6.64 21.64 11.47
C GLY A 85 5.58 21.36 12.54
N LYS A 86 4.35 20.96 12.15
CA LYS A 86 3.21 20.81 13.07
C LYS A 86 2.96 22.05 13.94
N ILE A 87 3.03 23.23 13.33
CA ILE A 87 2.88 24.52 14.03
C ILE A 87 1.42 24.96 13.93
N CYS A 88 0.80 25.24 15.08
CA CYS A 88 -0.61 25.63 15.20
C CYS A 88 -1.61 24.58 14.67
N PRO A 89 -1.54 23.31 15.13
CA PRO A 89 -2.61 22.35 14.88
C PRO A 89 -3.92 22.86 15.47
N ASP A 90 -5.03 22.64 14.77
CA ASP A 90 -6.36 23.16 15.12
C ASP A 90 -7.37 22.05 15.45
N VAL A 91 -6.99 20.79 15.27
CA VAL A 91 -7.81 19.61 15.58
C VAL A 91 -6.96 18.48 16.16
N GLU A 92 -7.50 17.80 17.17
CA GLU A 92 -6.97 16.55 17.72
C GLU A 92 -7.77 15.35 17.19
N ILE A 93 -7.09 14.40 16.55
CA ILE A 93 -7.68 13.14 16.11
C ILE A 93 -7.33 12.05 17.11
N ARG A 94 -8.34 11.39 17.69
CA ARG A 94 -8.16 10.26 18.62
C ARG A 94 -8.46 8.94 17.93
N VAL A 95 -7.54 7.98 18.04
CA VAL A 95 -7.74 6.61 17.53
C VAL A 95 -7.38 5.64 18.64
N GLY A 96 -8.39 5.09 19.31
CA GLY A 96 -8.18 4.34 20.56
C GLY A 96 -7.53 5.23 21.63
N ASP A 97 -6.40 4.80 22.17
CA ASP A 97 -5.66 5.50 23.23
C ASP A 97 -4.62 6.52 22.71
N GLU A 98 -4.47 6.64 21.39
CA GLU A 98 -3.52 7.57 20.77
C GLU A 98 -4.21 8.86 20.28
N SER A 99 -3.60 10.01 20.55
CA SER A 99 -4.04 11.32 20.08
C SER A 99 -3.03 11.93 19.10
N PHE A 100 -3.54 12.54 18.03
CA PHE A 100 -2.74 13.18 16.98
C PHE A 100 -3.16 14.63 16.79
N GLU A 101 -2.25 15.57 17.02
CA GLU A 101 -2.45 16.97 16.67
C GLU A 101 -2.26 17.16 15.16
N CYS A 102 -3.32 17.63 14.52
CA CYS A 102 -3.45 17.73 13.07
C CYS A 102 -3.93 19.12 12.63
N HIS A 103 -3.91 19.31 11.31
CA HIS A 103 -4.45 20.50 10.66
C HIS A 103 -5.70 20.10 9.89
N MET A 104 -6.86 20.61 10.28
CA MET A 104 -8.15 20.30 9.65
C MET A 104 -8.15 20.61 8.15
N PRO A 105 -7.59 21.75 7.67
CA PRO A 105 -7.53 22.01 6.24
C PRO A 105 -6.72 20.97 5.45
N VAL A 106 -5.67 20.39 6.05
CA VAL A 106 -4.87 19.33 5.41
C VAL A 106 -5.68 18.04 5.30
N LEU A 107 -6.36 17.66 6.38
CA LEU A 107 -7.23 16.48 6.39
C LEU A 107 -8.35 16.61 5.35
N GLN A 108 -9.03 17.76 5.29
CA GLN A 108 -10.11 18.02 4.34
C GLN A 108 -9.63 18.09 2.88
N LEU A 109 -8.39 18.53 2.65
CA LEU A 109 -7.83 18.59 1.30
C LEU A 109 -7.44 17.19 0.79
N CYS A 110 -6.84 16.36 1.65
CA CYS A 110 -6.23 15.09 1.26
C CYS A 110 -7.14 13.86 1.40
N THR A 111 -8.31 14.01 2.01
CA THR A 111 -9.25 12.91 2.31
C THR A 111 -10.67 13.31 1.94
N GLU A 112 -11.50 12.39 1.44
CA GLU A 112 -12.95 12.67 1.30
C GLU A 112 -13.66 12.56 2.65
N PHE A 113 -13.22 11.65 3.52
CA PHE A 113 -13.83 11.40 4.83
C PHE A 113 -13.96 12.68 5.68
N PHE A 114 -12.88 13.46 5.82
CA PHE A 114 -12.88 14.65 6.69
C PHE A 114 -13.58 15.87 6.08
N LYS A 115 -13.90 15.90 4.79
CA LYS A 115 -14.59 17.05 4.15
C LYS A 115 -15.96 17.35 4.75
N HIS A 116 -16.61 16.33 5.29
CA HIS A 116 -17.95 16.42 5.88
C HIS A 116 -17.94 16.91 7.33
N PHE A 117 -16.76 17.00 7.96
CA PHE A 117 -16.64 17.39 9.34
C PHE A 117 -16.55 18.91 9.47
N ASN A 118 -17.33 19.45 10.41
CA ASN A 118 -17.18 20.83 10.83
C ASN A 118 -15.92 21.01 11.67
N PRO A 119 -15.30 22.19 11.68
CA PRO A 119 -14.15 22.48 12.55
C PRO A 119 -14.56 22.27 14.02
N THR A 120 -14.08 21.17 14.58
CA THR A 120 -14.26 20.79 15.98
C THR A 120 -12.88 20.50 16.54
N HIS A 121 -12.68 20.74 17.83
CA HIS A 121 -11.35 20.59 18.42
C HIS A 121 -10.91 19.13 18.56
N VAL A 122 -11.85 18.18 18.63
CA VAL A 122 -11.55 16.75 18.82
C VAL A 122 -12.46 15.90 17.96
N ILE A 123 -11.88 14.99 17.18
CA ILE A 123 -12.60 13.95 16.43
C ILE A 123 -12.08 12.59 16.87
N THR A 124 -12.97 11.67 17.21
CA THR A 124 -12.61 10.31 17.64
C THR A 124 -12.98 9.30 16.56
N LEU A 125 -12.04 8.45 16.17
CA LEU A 125 -12.21 7.36 15.22
C LEU A 125 -12.17 6.02 15.96
N SER A 126 -12.98 5.06 15.49
CA SER A 126 -12.98 3.72 16.05
C SER A 126 -11.72 2.95 15.65
N PRO A 127 -11.00 2.31 16.59
CA PRO A 127 -9.83 1.48 16.30
C PRO A 127 -10.19 0.21 15.52
N GLU A 128 -11.47 -0.17 15.47
CA GLU A 128 -11.96 -1.31 14.67
C GLU A 128 -11.88 -1.04 13.17
N VAL A 129 -11.93 0.25 12.76
CA VAL A 129 -12.00 0.64 11.35
C VAL A 129 -10.65 1.19 10.86
N ILE A 130 -9.91 1.88 11.73
CA ILE A 130 -8.60 2.43 11.41
C ILE A 130 -7.66 2.27 12.60
N SER A 131 -6.47 1.74 12.36
CA SER A 131 -5.43 1.68 13.40
C SER A 131 -4.78 3.05 13.61
N ALA A 132 -4.39 3.34 14.85
CA ALA A 132 -3.63 4.56 15.17
C ALA A 132 -2.35 4.66 14.33
N LYS A 133 -1.66 3.52 14.14
CA LYS A 133 -0.48 3.44 13.26
C LYS A 133 -0.80 3.80 11.81
N GLY A 134 -1.89 3.28 11.26
CA GLY A 134 -2.34 3.57 9.90
C GLY A 134 -2.67 5.05 9.72
N PHE A 135 -3.42 5.63 10.66
CA PHE A 135 -3.74 7.06 10.67
C PHE A 135 -2.48 7.91 10.72
N ALA A 136 -1.55 7.60 11.63
CA ALA A 136 -0.29 8.33 11.77
C ALA A 136 0.53 8.34 10.47
N LEU A 137 0.59 7.21 9.76
CA LEU A 137 1.29 7.08 8.48
C LEU A 137 0.57 7.85 7.37
N ALA A 138 -0.76 7.80 7.32
CA ALA A 138 -1.54 8.56 6.33
C ALA A 138 -1.34 10.06 6.53
N TYR A 139 -1.41 10.54 7.78
CA TYR A 139 -1.16 11.94 8.09
C TYR A 139 0.29 12.34 7.79
N GLN A 140 1.27 11.48 8.13
CA GLN A 140 2.68 11.72 7.78
C GLN A 140 2.88 11.85 6.27
N TRP A 141 2.18 11.05 5.46
CA TRP A 141 2.22 11.16 4.01
C TRP A 141 1.67 12.52 3.51
N MET A 142 0.61 13.05 4.12
CA MET A 142 0.03 14.35 3.76
C MET A 142 1.00 15.51 4.00
N ILE A 143 1.75 15.47 5.11
CA ILE A 143 2.57 16.61 5.56
C ILE A 143 4.05 16.49 5.21
N ASN A 144 4.53 15.33 4.78
CA ASN A 144 5.93 15.09 4.50
C ASN A 144 6.13 14.33 3.17
N PRO A 145 6.46 15.04 2.08
CA PRO A 145 6.73 14.43 0.77
C PRO A 145 7.90 13.43 0.76
N GLN A 146 8.78 13.48 1.76
CA GLN A 146 9.94 12.61 1.91
C GLN A 146 9.71 11.47 2.93
N ALA A 147 8.46 11.23 3.32
CA ALA A 147 8.11 10.15 4.23
C ALA A 147 8.54 8.79 3.65
N LYS A 148 9.25 8.00 4.47
CA LYS A 148 9.66 6.65 4.12
C LYS A 148 8.68 5.64 4.69
N LEU A 149 8.20 4.75 3.83
CA LEU A 149 7.29 3.67 4.21
C LEU A 149 8.05 2.34 4.31
N HIS A 150 7.98 1.68 5.45
CA HIS A 150 8.48 0.32 5.63
C HIS A 150 7.43 -0.71 5.18
N ARG A 151 7.85 -1.83 4.59
CA ARG A 151 6.96 -2.91 4.12
C ARG A 151 5.93 -3.34 5.17
N LYS A 152 6.37 -3.55 6.43
CA LYS A 152 5.50 -3.99 7.54
C LYS A 152 4.34 -3.04 7.85
N ASN A 153 4.41 -1.80 7.36
CA ASN A 153 3.43 -0.75 7.58
C ASN A 153 2.53 -0.51 6.35
N ILE A 154 2.81 -1.14 5.22
CA ILE A 154 2.06 -0.92 3.97
C ILE A 154 0.59 -1.26 4.16
N PHE A 155 0.29 -2.40 4.78
CA PHE A 155 -1.09 -2.83 4.99
C PHE A 155 -1.87 -1.85 5.89
N ALA A 156 -1.28 -1.44 7.01
CA ALA A 156 -1.89 -0.46 7.91
C ALA A 156 -2.16 0.89 7.22
N LEU A 157 -1.24 1.35 6.37
CA LEU A 157 -1.42 2.56 5.57
C LEU A 157 -2.51 2.38 4.50
N TYR A 158 -2.55 1.23 3.83
CA TYR A 158 -3.59 0.92 2.84
C TYR A 158 -4.98 0.95 3.48
N MET A 159 -5.16 0.31 4.64
CA MET A 159 -6.44 0.32 5.36
C MET A 159 -6.85 1.74 5.75
N ALA A 160 -5.91 2.54 6.28
CA ALA A 160 -6.16 3.94 6.61
C ALA A 160 -6.54 4.78 5.38
N ALA A 161 -5.80 4.65 4.28
CA ALA A 161 -6.06 5.37 3.03
C ALA A 161 -7.42 4.97 2.42
N SER A 162 -7.81 3.70 2.55
CA SER A 162 -9.11 3.21 2.10
C SER A 162 -10.24 3.77 2.95
N PHE A 163 -10.11 3.73 4.28
CA PHE A 163 -11.13 4.27 5.19
C PHE A 163 -11.28 5.78 5.09
N LEU A 164 -10.16 6.50 4.99
CA LEU A 164 -10.15 7.95 4.84
C LEU A 164 -10.50 8.41 3.42
N GLU A 165 -10.70 7.48 2.48
CA GLU A 165 -11.02 7.77 1.08
C GLU A 165 -9.97 8.70 0.43
N MET A 166 -8.72 8.22 0.35
CA MET A 166 -7.57 8.97 -0.17
C MET A 166 -7.15 8.48 -1.57
N PRO A 167 -7.78 8.95 -2.66
CA PRO A 167 -7.58 8.39 -4.01
C PRO A 167 -6.14 8.52 -4.51
N GLU A 168 -5.47 9.64 -4.25
CA GLU A 168 -4.08 9.86 -4.67
C GLU A 168 -3.10 8.91 -3.98
N LEU A 169 -3.25 8.72 -2.67
CA LEU A 169 -2.45 7.79 -1.90
C LEU A 169 -2.75 6.34 -2.28
N LEU A 170 -4.02 5.98 -2.47
CA LEU A 170 -4.41 4.64 -2.92
C LEU A 170 -3.80 4.32 -4.28
N ALA A 171 -3.90 5.24 -5.24
CA ALA A 171 -3.27 5.09 -6.56
C ALA A 171 -1.76 4.89 -6.42
N HIS A 172 -1.10 5.70 -5.60
CA HIS A 172 0.34 5.56 -5.35
C HIS A 172 0.66 4.19 -4.70
N LEU A 173 -0.09 3.75 -3.69
CA LEU A 173 0.09 2.44 -3.07
C LEU A 173 -0.09 1.30 -4.07
N TRP A 174 -1.10 1.35 -4.94
CA TRP A 174 -1.32 0.34 -5.97
C TRP A 174 -0.13 0.22 -6.93
N THR A 175 0.46 1.34 -7.36
CA THR A 175 1.67 1.28 -8.21
C THR A 175 2.85 0.57 -7.53
N ARG A 176 2.91 0.59 -6.20
CA ARG A 176 3.98 -0.04 -5.41
C ARG A 176 3.67 -1.49 -5.08
N LEU A 177 2.41 -1.77 -4.73
CA LEU A 177 1.88 -3.11 -4.49
C LEU A 177 1.89 -3.97 -5.75
N ASP A 178 1.91 -3.37 -6.94
CA ASP A 178 2.02 -4.05 -8.24
C ASP A 178 3.47 -4.20 -8.74
N ASP A 179 4.46 -3.60 -8.06
CA ASP A 179 5.87 -3.68 -8.49
C ASP A 179 6.59 -4.94 -7.94
N PRO A 180 7.03 -5.91 -8.78
CA PRO A 180 7.81 -7.10 -8.38
C PRO A 180 9.14 -6.80 -7.67
N LYS A 181 9.68 -5.59 -7.84
CA LYS A 181 10.94 -5.19 -7.20
C LYS A 181 10.74 -4.70 -5.76
N LEU A 182 9.53 -4.27 -5.40
CA LEU A 182 9.23 -3.72 -4.09
C LEU A 182 8.54 -4.72 -3.17
N ILE A 183 7.64 -5.53 -3.73
CA ILE A 183 6.96 -6.61 -3.00
C ILE A 183 7.48 -7.93 -3.54
N ASN A 184 8.35 -8.61 -2.79
CA ASN A 184 8.77 -9.95 -3.19
C ASN A 184 7.65 -10.99 -2.94
N GLN A 185 7.90 -12.25 -3.31
CA GLN A 185 6.90 -13.32 -3.23
C GLN A 185 6.52 -13.69 -1.80
N GLY A 186 7.48 -13.69 -0.87
CA GLY A 186 7.21 -13.86 0.56
C GLY A 186 6.45 -12.66 1.14
N ASP A 187 6.78 -11.46 0.64
CA ASP A 187 6.05 -10.27 1.05
C ASP A 187 4.58 -10.33 0.64
N ALA A 188 4.31 -10.81 -0.59
CA ALA A 188 2.95 -11.02 -1.08
C ALA A 188 2.19 -12.02 -0.22
N PHE A 189 2.82 -13.12 0.20
CA PHE A 189 2.19 -14.08 1.11
C PHE A 189 1.82 -13.45 2.46
N LEU A 190 2.71 -12.66 3.06
CA LEU A 190 2.42 -11.96 4.31
C LEU A 190 1.30 -10.92 4.16
N LEU A 191 1.31 -10.14 3.07
CA LEU A 191 0.22 -9.18 2.78
C LEU A 191 -1.12 -9.91 2.55
N TYR A 192 -1.09 -11.09 1.91
CA TYR A 192 -2.27 -11.93 1.75
C TYR A 192 -2.85 -12.31 3.12
N ILE A 193 -2.03 -12.84 4.04
CA ILE A 193 -2.46 -13.18 5.41
C ILE A 193 -3.04 -11.97 6.13
N GLU A 194 -2.32 -10.83 6.13
CA GLU A 194 -2.75 -9.59 6.78
C GLU A 194 -4.12 -9.11 6.27
N SER A 195 -4.42 -9.37 5.00
CA SER A 195 -5.67 -8.94 4.34
C SER A 195 -6.88 -9.84 4.61
N ILE A 196 -6.70 -11.05 5.17
CA ILE A 196 -7.79 -12.00 5.41
C ILE A 196 -8.80 -11.48 6.44
N PRO A 197 -8.39 -11.06 7.66
CA PRO A 197 -9.34 -10.62 8.69
C PRO A 197 -10.13 -9.37 8.26
N GLN A 198 -9.51 -8.51 7.46
CA GLN A 198 -10.08 -7.24 7.00
C GLN A 198 -10.91 -7.39 5.71
N LYS A 199 -10.97 -8.59 5.12
CA LYS A 199 -11.78 -8.93 3.94
C LYS A 199 -11.59 -7.95 2.78
N VAL A 200 -10.35 -7.74 2.35
CA VAL A 200 -9.99 -6.83 1.24
C VAL A 200 -9.76 -7.64 -0.05
N PRO A 201 -10.80 -7.91 -0.88
CA PRO A 201 -10.71 -8.97 -1.89
C PRO A 201 -9.77 -8.63 -3.04
N LEU A 202 -9.74 -7.35 -3.45
CA LEU A 202 -8.87 -6.90 -4.54
C LEU A 202 -7.38 -7.01 -4.16
N LEU A 203 -7.04 -6.70 -2.91
CA LEU A 203 -5.68 -6.89 -2.41
C LEU A 203 -5.35 -8.38 -2.26
N GLN A 204 -6.29 -9.19 -1.76
CA GLN A 204 -6.13 -10.64 -1.67
C GLN A 204 -5.82 -11.26 -3.03
N GLU A 205 -6.59 -10.91 -4.07
CA GLU A 205 -6.40 -11.41 -5.43
C GLU A 205 -5.03 -11.01 -6.00
N LEU A 206 -4.64 -9.73 -5.87
CA LEU A 206 -3.32 -9.27 -6.31
C LEU A 206 -2.20 -10.03 -5.60
N MET A 207 -2.28 -10.17 -4.28
CA MET A 207 -1.23 -10.83 -3.50
C MET A 207 -1.16 -12.33 -3.81
N LEU A 208 -2.30 -13.00 -3.96
CA LEU A 208 -2.38 -14.40 -4.36
C LEU A 208 -1.69 -14.64 -5.70
N GLY A 209 -1.91 -13.72 -6.66
CA GLY A 209 -1.27 -13.72 -7.97
C GLY A 209 0.25 -13.61 -7.93
N ARG A 210 0.83 -13.16 -6.81
CA ARG A 210 2.26 -12.84 -6.66
C ARG A 210 3.05 -13.82 -5.78
N ILE A 211 2.43 -14.86 -5.24
CA ILE A 211 3.10 -15.86 -4.39
C ILE A 211 4.09 -16.71 -5.18
N HIS A 212 3.80 -17.08 -6.43
CA HIS A 212 4.73 -17.76 -7.35
C HIS A 212 5.54 -18.92 -6.73
N LYS A 213 6.89 -18.83 -6.71
CA LYS A 213 7.81 -19.85 -6.18
C LYS A 213 7.77 -19.98 -4.67
N PHE A 214 7.24 -18.98 -3.97
CA PHE A 214 7.04 -19.04 -2.52
C PHE A 214 5.92 -20.00 -2.12
N PHE A 215 5.10 -20.50 -3.05
CA PHE A 215 3.99 -21.39 -2.74
C PHE A 215 4.38 -22.59 -1.86
N LEU A 216 5.40 -23.37 -2.24
CA LEU A 216 5.82 -24.53 -1.43
C LEU A 216 6.52 -24.14 -0.12
N MET A 217 7.10 -22.93 -0.04
CA MET A 217 7.55 -22.39 1.25
C MET A 217 6.37 -22.09 2.16
N ALA A 218 5.33 -21.42 1.64
CA ALA A 218 4.09 -21.18 2.36
C ALA A 218 3.47 -22.50 2.82
N VAL A 219 3.38 -23.50 1.94
CA VAL A 219 2.90 -24.85 2.29
C VAL A 219 3.74 -25.48 3.39
N ALA A 220 4.99 -25.09 3.63
CA ALA A 220 5.79 -25.63 4.72
C ALA A 220 5.51 -24.97 6.08
N THR A 221 4.82 -23.83 6.13
CA THR A 221 4.65 -23.04 7.36
C THR A 221 3.41 -23.42 8.17
N GLU A 222 3.31 -22.82 9.36
CA GLU A 222 2.14 -22.88 10.25
C GLU A 222 1.01 -21.99 9.70
N GLU A 223 1.31 -20.82 9.15
CA GLU A 223 0.31 -19.89 8.62
C GLU A 223 -0.53 -20.54 7.50
N TYR A 224 0.07 -21.41 6.67
CA TYR A 224 -0.71 -22.18 5.69
C TYR A 224 -1.61 -23.23 6.33
N LEU A 225 -1.17 -23.85 7.43
CA LEU A 225 -1.98 -24.84 8.16
C LEU A 225 -3.15 -24.19 8.88
N GLU A 226 -2.99 -22.95 9.33
CA GLU A 226 -4.02 -22.16 10.02
C GLU A 226 -5.08 -21.57 9.08
N PHE A 227 -4.85 -21.59 7.76
CA PHE A 227 -5.86 -21.11 6.82
C PHE A 227 -7.15 -21.92 6.87
N ASP A 228 -8.27 -21.22 6.70
CA ASP A 228 -9.55 -21.83 6.37
C ASP A 228 -9.53 -22.48 4.98
N ALA A 229 -10.38 -23.48 4.79
CA ALA A 229 -10.49 -24.24 3.54
C ALA A 229 -10.64 -23.36 2.29
N LYS A 230 -11.33 -22.22 2.39
CA LYS A 230 -11.48 -21.26 1.29
C LYS A 230 -10.13 -20.73 0.80
N HIS A 231 -9.26 -20.27 1.70
CA HIS A 231 -7.98 -19.67 1.33
C HIS A 231 -7.02 -20.71 0.75
N VAL A 232 -7.07 -21.94 1.28
CA VAL A 232 -6.35 -23.08 0.71
C VAL A 232 -6.86 -23.40 -0.70
N PHE A 233 -8.19 -23.46 -0.89
CA PHE A 233 -8.80 -23.67 -2.21
C PHE A 233 -8.37 -22.59 -3.21
N ASP A 234 -8.40 -21.32 -2.81
CA ASP A 234 -8.00 -20.19 -3.66
C ASP A 234 -6.54 -20.34 -4.09
N MET A 235 -5.62 -20.66 -3.16
CA MET A 235 -4.21 -20.91 -3.48
C MET A 235 -4.03 -22.11 -4.41
N LEU A 236 -4.69 -23.24 -4.12
CA LEU A 236 -4.59 -24.45 -4.94
C LEU A 236 -5.15 -24.23 -6.34
N SER A 237 -6.19 -23.42 -6.50
CA SER A 237 -6.82 -23.14 -7.78
C SER A 237 -5.99 -22.19 -8.66
N HIS A 238 -5.17 -21.34 -8.04
CA HIS A 238 -4.47 -20.26 -8.72
C HIS A 238 -3.31 -20.74 -9.61
N SER A 239 -3.35 -20.40 -10.91
CA SER A 239 -2.37 -20.87 -11.91
C SER A 239 -0.95 -20.35 -11.71
N ASN A 240 -0.76 -19.22 -11.00
CA ASN A 240 0.57 -18.65 -10.76
C ASN A 240 1.36 -19.39 -9.68
N MET A 241 0.78 -20.35 -8.95
CA MET A 241 1.55 -21.14 -7.99
C MET A 241 2.57 -21.99 -8.71
N CYS A 242 3.85 -21.79 -8.37
CA CYS A 242 4.95 -22.49 -9.00
C CYS A 242 5.23 -23.80 -8.26
N VAL A 243 5.08 -24.90 -8.98
CA VAL A 243 5.34 -26.27 -8.52
C VAL A 243 6.08 -27.03 -9.61
N ASN A 244 6.61 -28.20 -9.32
CA ASN A 244 7.18 -29.10 -10.31
C ASN A 244 6.13 -29.91 -11.07
N SER A 245 5.04 -30.26 -10.40
CA SER A 245 3.93 -31.02 -10.98
C SER A 245 2.65 -30.84 -10.18
N GLU A 246 1.50 -31.18 -10.75
CA GLU A 246 0.24 -31.24 -9.98
C GLU A 246 0.29 -32.23 -8.82
N MET A 247 1.25 -33.16 -8.80
CA MET A 247 1.45 -34.05 -7.65
C MET A 247 1.76 -33.23 -6.39
N GLU A 248 2.53 -32.14 -6.50
CA GLU A 248 2.84 -31.28 -5.36
C GLU A 248 1.64 -30.44 -4.92
N MET A 249 0.77 -30.02 -5.86
CA MET A 249 -0.49 -29.35 -5.51
C MET A 249 -1.40 -30.28 -4.71
N PHE A 250 -1.54 -31.53 -5.18
CA PHE A 250 -2.29 -32.56 -4.47
C PHE A 250 -1.71 -32.82 -3.08
N MET A 251 -0.39 -33.00 -2.98
CA MET A 251 0.26 -33.23 -1.69
C MET A 251 0.15 -32.02 -0.75
N SER A 252 0.08 -30.79 -1.28
CA SER A 252 -0.17 -29.58 -0.48
C SER A 252 -1.58 -29.59 0.11
N ALA A 253 -2.60 -29.97 -0.68
CA ALA A 253 -3.97 -30.16 -0.20
C ALA A 253 -4.06 -31.28 0.86
N VAL A 254 -3.40 -32.40 0.61
CA VAL A 254 -3.31 -33.53 1.55
C VAL A 254 -2.67 -33.09 2.86
N ARG A 255 -1.56 -32.34 2.83
CA ARG A 255 -0.92 -31.82 4.03
C ARG A 255 -1.88 -30.99 4.87
N TRP A 256 -2.64 -30.08 4.26
CA TRP A 256 -3.61 -29.27 4.99
C TRP A 256 -4.74 -30.12 5.58
N LEU A 257 -5.28 -31.08 4.81
CA LEU A 257 -6.35 -31.97 5.25
C LEU A 257 -5.90 -32.85 6.42
N LEU A 258 -4.73 -33.48 6.32
CA LEU A 258 -4.22 -34.43 7.31
C LEU A 258 -3.66 -33.75 8.57
N HIS A 259 -3.45 -32.44 8.57
CA HIS A 259 -3.07 -31.70 9.77
C HIS A 259 -4.15 -31.79 10.86
N ASP A 260 -5.43 -31.81 10.46
CA ASP A 260 -6.56 -32.13 11.34
C ASP A 260 -7.67 -32.81 10.54
N TRP A 261 -7.44 -34.08 10.19
CA TRP A 261 -8.37 -34.86 9.37
C TRP A 261 -9.79 -34.90 9.96
N THR A 262 -9.89 -34.92 11.29
CA THR A 262 -11.16 -35.08 11.99
C THR A 262 -12.14 -33.95 11.71
N ILE A 263 -11.63 -32.71 11.62
CA ILE A 263 -12.42 -31.51 11.33
C ILE A 263 -12.40 -31.19 9.84
N ARG A 264 -11.30 -31.49 9.13
CA ARG A 264 -11.07 -31.01 7.77
C ARG A 264 -11.58 -31.93 6.67
N ARG A 265 -11.91 -33.20 6.96
CA ARG A 265 -12.39 -34.18 5.96
C ARG A 265 -13.59 -33.69 5.15
N ASP A 266 -14.46 -32.86 5.75
CA ASP A 266 -15.67 -32.36 5.09
C ASP A 266 -15.33 -31.40 3.92
N TYR A 267 -14.13 -30.82 3.91
CA TYR A 267 -13.63 -29.99 2.82
C TYR A 267 -12.84 -30.77 1.76
N ALA A 268 -12.63 -32.07 1.94
CA ALA A 268 -11.78 -32.88 1.07
C ALA A 268 -12.20 -32.81 -0.39
N VAL A 269 -13.51 -33.00 -0.67
CA VAL A 269 -14.04 -32.94 -2.03
C VAL A 269 -13.80 -31.56 -2.65
N THR A 270 -14.10 -30.49 -1.90
CA THR A 270 -13.88 -29.10 -2.36
C THR A 270 -12.42 -28.84 -2.68
N LEU A 271 -11.48 -29.21 -1.81
CA LEU A 271 -10.06 -28.99 -2.06
C LEU A 271 -9.56 -29.82 -3.25
N MET A 272 -10.04 -31.05 -3.43
CA MET A 272 -9.65 -31.87 -4.57
C MET A 272 -10.18 -31.33 -5.91
N GLN A 273 -11.26 -30.54 -5.92
CA GLN A 273 -11.71 -29.85 -7.14
C GLN A 273 -10.70 -28.82 -7.66
N ALA A 274 -9.85 -28.25 -6.79
CA ALA A 274 -8.78 -27.34 -7.20
C ALA A 274 -7.61 -28.05 -7.90
N ILE A 275 -7.54 -29.38 -7.79
CA ILE A 275 -6.42 -30.18 -8.29
C ILE A 275 -6.67 -30.63 -9.72
N ARG A 276 -5.69 -30.38 -10.61
CA ARG A 276 -5.80 -30.71 -12.04
C ARG A 276 -5.35 -32.15 -12.26
N PHE A 277 -6.16 -33.14 -11.85
CA PHE A 277 -5.82 -34.57 -11.98
C PHE A 277 -5.49 -34.99 -13.41
N ASN A 278 -6.07 -34.34 -14.42
CA ASN A 278 -5.77 -34.54 -15.84
C ASN A 278 -4.34 -34.13 -16.25
N SER A 279 -3.71 -33.23 -15.49
CA SER A 279 -2.32 -32.80 -15.65
C SER A 279 -1.33 -33.65 -14.83
N MET A 280 -1.79 -34.62 -14.04
CA MET A 280 -0.90 -35.57 -13.37
C MET A 280 -0.43 -36.67 -14.33
N PRO A 281 0.75 -37.27 -14.10
CA PRO A 281 1.16 -38.45 -14.83
C PRO A 281 0.21 -39.63 -14.58
N ALA A 282 -0.20 -40.35 -15.64
CA ALA A 282 -1.10 -41.51 -15.56
C ALA A 282 -0.61 -42.61 -14.61
N TRP A 283 0.72 -42.78 -14.48
CA TRP A 283 1.30 -43.73 -13.53
C TRP A 283 1.02 -43.30 -12.08
N TYR A 284 1.02 -42.00 -11.78
CA TYR A 284 0.76 -41.48 -10.44
C TYR A 284 -0.70 -41.65 -10.06
N THR A 285 -1.62 -41.28 -10.96
CA THR A 285 -3.07 -41.46 -10.74
C THR A 285 -3.46 -42.93 -10.60
N THR A 286 -2.77 -43.85 -11.27
CA THR A 286 -2.95 -45.29 -11.06
C THR A 286 -2.52 -45.73 -9.66
N VAL A 287 -1.39 -45.18 -9.17
CA VAL A 287 -0.92 -45.49 -7.81
C VAL A 287 -1.88 -44.97 -6.75
N LEU A 288 -2.54 -43.82 -6.94
CA LEU A 288 -3.58 -43.32 -6.00
C LEU A 288 -4.78 -44.28 -5.81
N LYS A 289 -4.92 -45.29 -6.66
CA LYS A 289 -6.00 -46.29 -6.56
C LYS A 289 -5.58 -47.55 -5.78
N VAL A 290 -4.30 -47.69 -5.46
CA VAL A 290 -3.81 -48.83 -4.69
C VAL A 290 -4.08 -48.63 -3.20
N LYS A 291 -3.93 -49.69 -2.41
CA LYS A 291 -4.05 -49.59 -0.96
C LYS A 291 -2.84 -48.87 -0.37
N HIS A 292 -3.08 -47.82 0.38
CA HIS A 292 -2.09 -47.03 1.13
C HIS A 292 -2.11 -47.41 2.62
N THR A 293 -0.96 -47.22 3.27
CA THR A 293 -0.75 -47.58 4.68
C THR A 293 -1.34 -46.56 5.64
N ASP A 294 -1.26 -45.27 5.29
CA ASP A 294 -1.82 -44.19 6.10
C ASP A 294 -3.36 -44.23 6.04
N ARG A 295 -3.99 -44.30 7.21
CA ARG A 295 -5.44 -44.51 7.34
C ARG A 295 -6.22 -43.34 6.76
N ASP A 296 -5.84 -42.12 7.12
CA ASP A 296 -6.60 -40.91 6.80
C ASP A 296 -6.42 -40.56 5.32
N PHE A 297 -5.21 -40.75 4.79
CA PHE A 297 -4.94 -40.68 3.35
C PHE A 297 -5.73 -41.74 2.56
N GLN A 298 -5.84 -42.96 3.10
CA GLN A 298 -6.64 -44.02 2.47
C GLN A 298 -8.14 -43.66 2.47
N GLU A 299 -8.64 -43.09 3.56
CA GLU A 299 -10.02 -42.63 3.68
C GLU A 299 -10.33 -41.54 2.66
N LEU A 300 -9.44 -40.53 2.53
CA LEU A 300 -9.51 -39.49 1.50
C LEU A 300 -9.69 -40.06 0.09
N LEU A 301 -8.86 -41.05 -0.27
CA LEU A 301 -8.88 -41.68 -1.60
C LEU A 301 -10.08 -42.61 -1.82
N TYR A 302 -10.82 -42.96 -0.77
CA TYR A 302 -12.05 -43.75 -0.85
C TYR A 302 -13.32 -42.91 -0.97
N ILE A 303 -13.23 -41.59 -0.85
CA ILE A 303 -14.37 -40.69 -1.10
C ILE A 303 -14.81 -40.83 -2.58
N PRO A 304 -16.08 -41.17 -2.87
CA PRO A 304 -16.56 -41.46 -4.23
C PRO A 304 -16.31 -40.35 -5.24
N GLU A 305 -16.50 -39.09 -4.84
CA GLU A 305 -16.29 -37.92 -5.67
C GLU A 305 -14.82 -37.77 -6.06
N ILE A 306 -13.90 -38.04 -5.13
CA ILE A 306 -12.46 -38.01 -5.37
C ILE A 306 -12.04 -39.17 -6.27
N GLN A 307 -12.60 -40.37 -6.08
CA GLN A 307 -12.38 -41.48 -7.00
C GLN A 307 -12.84 -41.16 -8.42
N SER A 308 -13.99 -40.48 -8.56
CA SER A 308 -14.48 -40.00 -9.85
C SER A 308 -13.49 -39.03 -10.50
N MET A 309 -12.97 -38.05 -9.75
CA MET A 309 -11.95 -37.10 -10.24
C MET A 309 -10.66 -37.82 -10.67
N ILE A 310 -10.16 -38.79 -9.90
CA ILE A 310 -8.99 -39.59 -10.24
C ILE A 310 -9.23 -40.40 -11.52
N ASN A 311 -10.39 -41.04 -11.64
CA ASN A 311 -10.76 -41.84 -12.81
C ASN A 311 -10.89 -40.97 -14.07
N LEU A 312 -11.50 -39.78 -13.96
CA LEU A 312 -11.58 -38.81 -15.07
C LEU A 312 -10.20 -38.31 -15.47
N GLY A 313 -9.34 -37.97 -14.51
CA GLY A 313 -7.96 -37.57 -14.78
C GLY A 313 -7.17 -38.66 -15.49
N LEU A 314 -7.24 -39.91 -15.02
CA LEU A 314 -6.60 -41.06 -15.65
C LEU A 314 -7.13 -41.30 -17.08
N SER A 315 -8.46 -41.27 -17.26
CA SER A 315 -9.09 -41.41 -18.57
C SER A 315 -8.60 -40.33 -19.53
N PHE A 316 -8.56 -39.06 -19.09
CA PHE A 316 -8.03 -37.96 -19.88
C PHE A 316 -6.57 -38.19 -20.28
N SER A 317 -5.69 -38.52 -19.32
CA SER A 317 -4.25 -38.70 -19.60
C SER A 317 -3.94 -39.86 -20.56
N ILE A 318 -4.82 -40.86 -20.63
CA ILE A 318 -4.74 -41.96 -21.60
C ILE A 318 -5.29 -41.48 -22.94
N THR A 319 -6.55 -41.04 -22.99
CA THR A 319 -7.25 -40.68 -24.23
C THR A 319 -6.55 -39.56 -24.99
N HIS A 320 -6.06 -38.53 -24.31
CA HIS A 320 -5.34 -37.41 -24.94
C HIS A 320 -4.05 -37.85 -25.65
N LYS A 321 -3.46 -39.03 -25.32
CA LYS A 321 -2.29 -39.55 -26.04
C LYS A 321 -2.62 -40.26 -27.35
N PHE A 322 -3.86 -40.71 -27.50
CA PHE A 322 -4.30 -41.51 -28.65
C PHE A 322 -5.21 -40.73 -29.61
N VAL A 323 -5.78 -39.60 -29.18
CA VAL A 323 -6.62 -38.74 -30.01
C VAL A 323 -5.75 -37.72 -30.75
N ASP A 324 -5.92 -37.63 -32.07
CA ASP A 324 -5.25 -36.63 -32.90
C ASP A 324 -5.62 -35.21 -32.44
N PRO A 325 -4.66 -34.26 -32.33
CA PRO A 325 -4.94 -32.87 -31.97
C PRO A 325 -6.01 -32.17 -32.84
N ALA A 326 -6.19 -32.60 -34.09
CA ALA A 326 -7.19 -32.10 -35.04
C ALA A 326 -8.50 -32.91 -35.04
N SER A 327 -8.64 -33.91 -34.16
CA SER A 327 -9.84 -34.74 -34.09
C SER A 327 -11.07 -33.92 -33.67
N PRO A 328 -12.22 -34.08 -34.36
CA PRO A 328 -13.48 -33.45 -33.96
C PRO A 328 -14.02 -34.00 -32.63
N LEU A 329 -13.44 -35.10 -32.11
CA LEU A 329 -13.82 -35.69 -30.82
C LEU A 329 -13.26 -34.93 -29.62
N LYS A 330 -12.40 -33.93 -29.82
CA LYS A 330 -11.73 -33.22 -28.72
C LYS A 330 -12.70 -32.47 -27.81
N GLU A 331 -13.62 -31.71 -28.39
CA GLU A 331 -14.62 -30.93 -27.64
C GLU A 331 -15.69 -31.83 -27.00
N PRO A 332 -16.32 -32.81 -27.71
CA PRO A 332 -17.28 -33.74 -27.09
C PRO A 332 -16.71 -34.57 -25.94
N LEU A 333 -15.42 -34.87 -25.96
CA LEU A 333 -14.74 -35.63 -24.90
C LEU A 333 -14.14 -34.73 -23.81
N GLY A 334 -14.32 -33.40 -23.89
CA GLY A 334 -13.74 -32.46 -22.92
C GLY A 334 -12.21 -32.52 -22.88
N LEU A 335 -11.55 -32.83 -24.00
CA LEU A 335 -10.10 -32.97 -24.12
C LEU A 335 -9.39 -31.62 -24.32
N GLU A 336 -9.94 -30.55 -23.75
CA GLU A 336 -9.28 -29.26 -23.73
C GLU A 336 -8.00 -29.36 -22.91
N LYS A 337 -6.91 -28.78 -23.44
CA LYS A 337 -5.64 -28.78 -22.73
C LYS A 337 -5.80 -27.84 -21.53
N PRO A 338 -5.67 -28.34 -20.28
CA PRO A 338 -5.77 -27.47 -19.11
C PRO A 338 -4.68 -26.40 -19.17
N LEU A 339 -5.00 -25.21 -18.65
CA LEU A 339 -4.00 -24.19 -18.42
C LEU A 339 -2.91 -24.80 -17.52
N GLU A 340 -1.68 -24.82 -18.02
CA GLU A 340 -0.55 -25.33 -17.23
C GLU A 340 -0.16 -24.30 -16.17
N ARG A 341 0.35 -24.79 -15.03
CA ARG A 341 1.00 -23.92 -14.05
C ARG A 341 2.38 -23.51 -14.53
N GLN A 342 2.97 -22.57 -13.81
CA GLN A 342 4.39 -22.26 -14.00
C GLN A 342 5.24 -23.36 -13.36
N TRP A 343 5.80 -24.24 -14.20
CA TRP A 343 6.60 -25.36 -13.73
C TRP A 343 7.98 -24.90 -13.25
N VAL A 344 8.40 -25.36 -12.08
CA VAL A 344 9.74 -25.16 -11.53
C VAL A 344 10.40 -26.50 -11.23
N PHE A 345 11.72 -26.52 -11.14
CA PHE A 345 12.43 -27.72 -10.71
C PHE A 345 13.67 -27.35 -9.91
N HIS A 346 14.18 -28.36 -9.21
CA HIS A 346 15.42 -28.29 -8.45
C HIS A 346 16.19 -29.61 -8.66
N PRO A 347 17.46 -29.56 -9.08
CA PRO A 347 18.22 -30.77 -9.43
C PRO A 347 18.38 -31.81 -8.32
N ARG A 348 18.38 -31.37 -7.04
CA ARG A 348 18.56 -32.28 -5.90
C ARG A 348 17.26 -32.94 -5.42
N VAL A 349 16.11 -32.48 -5.91
CA VAL A 349 14.80 -32.98 -5.46
C VAL A 349 14.44 -34.21 -6.28
N ARG A 350 14.34 -35.35 -5.62
CA ARG A 350 14.26 -36.67 -6.27
C ARG A 350 13.00 -36.85 -7.11
N HIS A 351 11.83 -36.40 -6.63
CA HIS A 351 10.59 -36.53 -7.38
C HIS A 351 10.46 -35.57 -8.57
N HIS A 352 11.34 -34.58 -8.70
CA HIS A 352 11.43 -33.72 -9.90
C HIS A 352 12.07 -34.42 -11.10
N HIS A 353 12.74 -35.55 -10.86
CA HIS A 353 13.32 -36.35 -11.94
C HIS A 353 12.24 -37.13 -12.67
N ARG A 354 12.56 -37.56 -13.89
CA ARG A 354 11.70 -38.50 -14.62
C ARG A 354 11.70 -39.86 -13.91
N TYR A 355 10.59 -40.59 -13.98
CA TYR A 355 10.49 -41.92 -13.38
C TYR A 355 11.51 -42.94 -13.92
N GLU A 356 12.08 -42.70 -15.10
CA GLU A 356 13.17 -43.51 -15.66
C GLU A 356 14.55 -43.19 -15.09
N CYS A 357 14.70 -42.08 -14.38
CA CYS A 357 15.97 -41.62 -13.86
C CYS A 357 16.39 -42.40 -12.61
N PRO A 358 17.65 -42.81 -12.45
CA PRO A 358 18.12 -43.50 -11.25
C PRO A 358 18.01 -42.67 -9.96
N ASN A 359 17.97 -41.34 -10.08
CA ASN A 359 17.81 -40.43 -8.94
C ASN A 359 16.35 -40.21 -8.53
N TRP A 360 15.40 -40.77 -9.28
CA TRP A 360 13.99 -40.54 -9.05
C TRP A 360 13.49 -41.28 -7.82
N ARG A 361 12.57 -40.63 -7.09
CA ARG A 361 11.81 -41.23 -6.01
C ARG A 361 10.34 -40.90 -6.18
N TYR A 362 9.49 -41.89 -5.94
CA TYR A 362 8.05 -41.72 -5.91
C TYR A 362 7.64 -40.67 -4.86
N LEU A 363 6.83 -39.69 -5.25
CA LEU A 363 6.30 -38.69 -4.31
C LEU A 363 5.16 -39.30 -3.49
N ASN A 364 5.48 -39.84 -2.32
CA ASN A 364 4.49 -40.17 -1.30
C ASN A 364 4.50 -39.11 -0.18
N LEU A 365 3.68 -39.31 0.86
CA LEU A 365 3.61 -38.40 2.00
C LEU A 365 4.97 -38.20 2.69
N ASP A 366 5.72 -39.27 2.91
CA ASP A 366 7.04 -39.19 3.54
C ASP A 366 8.02 -38.37 2.71
N VAL A 367 8.08 -38.61 1.40
CA VAL A 367 8.96 -37.88 0.47
C VAL A 367 8.57 -36.42 0.37
N PHE A 368 7.27 -36.11 0.38
CA PHE A 368 6.80 -34.74 0.40
C PHE A 368 7.18 -34.05 1.72
N ASN A 369 7.04 -34.72 2.85
CA ASN A 369 7.44 -34.19 4.16
C ASN A 369 8.96 -34.02 4.27
N GLU A 370 9.76 -34.95 3.77
CA GLU A 370 11.22 -34.81 3.64
C GLU A 370 11.57 -33.56 2.80
N TYR A 371 10.84 -33.33 1.71
CA TYR A 371 11.04 -32.18 0.85
C TYR A 371 10.68 -30.86 1.54
N LEU A 372 9.53 -30.78 2.21
CA LEU A 372 9.17 -29.62 3.01
C LEU A 372 10.17 -29.37 4.15
N GLY A 373 10.67 -30.42 4.79
CA GLY A 373 11.74 -30.33 5.79
C GLY A 373 13.02 -29.72 5.22
N TRP A 374 13.39 -30.07 3.99
CA TRP A 374 14.50 -29.41 3.30
C TRP A 374 14.21 -27.94 2.98
N ILE A 375 13.00 -27.61 2.51
CA ILE A 375 12.58 -26.21 2.25
C ILE A 375 12.70 -25.37 3.53
N ILE A 376 12.24 -25.89 4.67
CA ILE A 376 12.35 -25.23 5.97
C ILE A 376 13.82 -24.99 6.34
N ALA A 377 14.67 -26.01 6.18
CA ALA A 377 16.09 -25.91 6.51
C ALA A 377 16.85 -24.92 5.62
N GLU A 378 16.50 -24.82 4.34
CA GLU A 378 17.12 -23.91 3.38
C GLU A 378 16.62 -22.46 3.55
N GLY A 379 15.39 -22.28 4.06
CA GLY A 379 14.80 -20.97 4.33
C GLY A 379 14.72 -20.11 3.07
N GLN A 380 15.12 -18.85 3.16
CA GLN A 380 15.03 -17.89 2.05
C GLN A 380 15.86 -18.31 0.82
N ASN A 381 16.96 -19.05 1.02
CA ASN A 381 17.84 -19.47 -0.07
C ASN A 381 17.14 -20.45 -1.03
N TYR A 382 16.09 -21.15 -0.58
CA TYR A 382 15.37 -22.12 -1.40
C TYR A 382 14.85 -21.49 -2.71
N LEU A 383 14.34 -20.27 -2.67
CA LEU A 383 13.80 -19.59 -3.86
C LEU A 383 14.84 -19.40 -4.96
N ASP A 384 16.07 -19.09 -4.56
CA ASP A 384 17.19 -18.84 -5.49
C ASP A 384 17.68 -20.14 -6.14
N THR A 385 17.45 -21.28 -5.50
CA THR A 385 17.80 -22.59 -6.06
C THR A 385 16.81 -23.08 -7.12
N LEU A 386 15.57 -22.57 -7.12
CA LEU A 386 14.52 -23.03 -8.04
C LEU A 386 14.69 -22.45 -9.44
N GLU A 387 14.69 -23.32 -10.45
CA GLU A 387 14.72 -22.94 -11.85
C GLU A 387 13.33 -23.08 -12.49
N TYR A 388 12.96 -22.14 -13.36
CA TYR A 388 11.77 -22.30 -14.20
C TYR A 388 12.03 -23.34 -15.29
N ALA A 389 11.12 -24.30 -15.43
CA ALA A 389 11.23 -25.32 -16.47
C ALA A 389 10.90 -24.72 -17.85
N LYS A 390 11.81 -24.90 -18.81
CA LYS A 390 11.56 -24.54 -20.21
C LYS A 390 10.92 -25.71 -20.97
N PRO A 391 10.11 -25.46 -22.00
CA PRO A 391 9.55 -26.53 -22.83
C PRO A 391 10.63 -27.47 -23.36
N GLY A 392 10.49 -28.78 -23.11
CA GLY A 392 11.45 -29.81 -23.52
C GLY A 392 12.76 -29.86 -22.72
N GLN A 393 12.92 -29.02 -21.69
CA GLN A 393 14.07 -29.08 -20.80
C GLN A 393 14.00 -30.34 -19.93
N LEU A 394 15.07 -31.13 -19.97
CA LEU A 394 15.27 -32.27 -19.10
C LEU A 394 16.59 -32.08 -18.35
N MET A 395 16.61 -32.47 -17.08
CA MET A 395 17.85 -32.56 -16.32
C MET A 395 18.85 -33.50 -17.03
N PRO A 396 20.16 -33.27 -16.93
CA PRO A 396 21.17 -34.07 -17.64
C PRO A 396 21.03 -35.58 -17.40
N CYS A 397 20.85 -35.99 -16.13
CA CYS A 397 20.63 -37.39 -15.75
C CYS A 397 19.32 -37.97 -16.32
N CYS A 398 18.25 -37.17 -16.43
CA CYS A 398 16.99 -37.58 -17.04
C CYS A 398 17.11 -37.78 -18.55
N ARG A 399 17.94 -36.98 -19.23
CA ARG A 399 18.21 -37.12 -20.67
C ARG A 399 18.95 -38.42 -20.96
N VAL A 400 19.98 -38.73 -20.16
CA VAL A 400 20.76 -39.98 -20.29
C VAL A 400 19.86 -41.20 -20.06
N ALA A 401 19.06 -41.19 -18.98
CA ALA A 401 18.13 -42.27 -18.69
C ALA A 401 17.12 -42.51 -19.82
N LEU A 402 16.61 -41.43 -20.43
CA LEU A 402 15.72 -41.51 -21.58
C LEU A 402 16.39 -42.18 -22.79
N GLN A 403 17.62 -41.78 -23.12
CA GLN A 403 18.38 -42.35 -24.23
C GLN A 403 18.66 -43.83 -24.03
N GLN A 404 19.07 -44.24 -22.83
CA GLN A 404 19.32 -45.66 -22.50
C GLN A 404 18.06 -46.52 -22.66
N LYS A 405 16.88 -45.99 -22.29
CA LYS A 405 15.62 -46.70 -22.49
C LYS A 405 15.25 -46.88 -23.95
N PHE A 406 15.61 -45.95 -24.83
CA PHE A 406 15.42 -46.09 -26.28
C PHE A 406 16.43 -47.08 -26.91
N LEU A 407 17.64 -47.19 -26.36
CA LEU A 407 18.65 -48.16 -26.81
C LEU A 407 18.37 -49.59 -26.35
N ASN A 408 17.63 -49.75 -25.25
CA ASN A 408 17.25 -51.05 -24.69
C ASN A 408 15.86 -51.55 -25.16
N LYS A 409 15.21 -50.84 -26.08
CA LYS A 409 13.98 -51.24 -26.78
C LYS A 409 14.32 -51.60 -28.21
#